data_AF-A0A7W0ZEI9-F1
#
_entry.id   AF-A0A7W0ZEI9-F1
#
_cell.length_a   1.000
_cell.length_b   1.000
_cell.length_c   1.000
_cell.angle_alpha   90.00
_cell.angle_beta   90.00
_cell.angle_gamma   90.00
#
_symmetry.space_group_name_H-M   'P 1'
#
loop_
_entity.id
_entity.type
_entity.pdbx_description
1 polymer ?
#
loop_
_entity_poly.entity_id
_entity_poly.type
_entity_poly.pdbx_seq_one_letter_code
_entity_poly.pdbx_strand_id
1 'polypeptide(L)' 'MTLTQEALATGATEEWAAEVKRLARSQDAVIVAHNYQVPAIQDVADYVGDSLELSRISAQVDESTIVFCGVH' A
#
# COMPACT_ATOMS: atom_id res chain seq x y z
N MET A 1 -3.51 2.35 14.01
CA MET A 1 -3.74 2.57 12.58
C MET A 1 -5.24 2.58 12.41
N THR A 2 -5.83 3.77 12.34
CA THR A 2 -7.28 3.95 12.20
C THR A 2 -7.51 4.32 10.75
N LEU A 3 -8.41 3.60 10.06
CA LEU A 3 -8.74 3.90 8.67
C LEU A 3 -9.37 5.29 8.56
N THR A 4 -9.06 5.98 7.47
CA THR A 4 -9.65 7.30 7.19
C THR A 4 -11.17 7.18 6.94
N GLN A 5 -11.95 8.22 7.24
CA GLN A 5 -13.40 8.20 6.96
C GLN A 5 -13.72 8.03 5.47
N GLU A 6 -12.84 8.52 4.62
CA GLU A 6 -12.95 8.37 3.17
C GLU A 6 -12.74 6.91 2.72
N ALA A 7 -11.84 6.18 3.38
CA ALA A 7 -11.63 4.74 3.15
C ALA A 7 -12.89 3.92 3.52
N LEU A 8 -13.52 4.22 4.66
CA LEU A 8 -14.76 3.55 5.06
C LEU A 8 -15.90 3.79 4.07
N ALA A 9 -15.96 4.98 3.47
CA ALA A 9 -16.95 5.31 2.44
C ALA A 9 -16.73 4.54 1.12
N THR A 10 -15.50 4.12 0.83
CA THR A 10 -15.16 3.27 -0.33
C THR A 10 -15.39 1.78 -0.08
N GLY A 11 -15.89 1.40 1.10
CA GLY A 11 -16.11 0.01 1.49
C GLY A 11 -14.85 -0.70 1.99
N ALA A 12 -13.74 0.02 2.17
CA ALA A 12 -12.53 -0.50 2.78
C ALA A 12 -12.71 -0.52 4.30
N THR A 13 -12.76 -1.73 4.88
CA THR A 13 -12.92 -1.96 6.31
C THR A 13 -11.60 -2.33 6.98
N GLU A 14 -11.56 -2.29 8.32
CA GLU A 14 -10.36 -2.73 9.07
C GLU A 14 -10.03 -4.20 8.81
N GLU A 15 -11.04 -5.04 8.64
CA GLU A 15 -10.89 -6.45 8.27
C GLU A 15 -10.26 -6.59 6.89
N TRP A 16 -10.73 -5.81 5.90
CA TRP A 16 -10.12 -5.78 4.57
C TRP A 16 -8.65 -5.36 4.63
N ALA A 17 -8.34 -4.28 5.37
CA ALA A 17 -6.98 -3.79 5.52
C ALA A 17 -6.07 -4.81 6.21
N ALA A 18 -6.58 -5.50 7.24
CA ALA A 18 -5.88 -6.58 7.92
C ALA A 18 -5.59 -7.75 6.96
N GLU A 19 -6.56 -8.13 6.14
CA GLU A 19 -6.39 -9.21 5.17
C GLU A 19 -5.38 -8.87 4.09
N VAL A 20 -5.40 -7.65 3.54
CA VAL A 20 -4.38 -7.16 2.59
C VAL A 20 -2.98 -7.27 3.20
N LYS A 21 -2.79 -6.78 4.43
CA LYS A 21 -1.48 -6.85 5.12
C LYS A 21 -1.08 -8.27 5.48
N ARG A 22 -2.03 -9.15 5.75
CA ARG A 22 -1.77 -10.58 5.98
C ARG A 22 -1.29 -11.25 4.70
N LEU A 23 -1.95 -10.98 3.58
CA LEU A 23 -1.59 -11.51 2.27
C LEU A 23 -0.23 -10.99 1.78
N ALA A 24 0.04 -9.69 1.94
CA ALA A 24 1.33 -9.11 1.58
C ALA A 24 2.48 -9.79 2.33
N ARG A 25 2.37 -9.92 3.65
CA ARG A 25 3.35 -10.66 4.46
C ARG A 25 3.50 -12.12 4.04
N SER A 26 2.39 -12.82 3.76
CA SER A 26 2.44 -14.23 3.34
C SER A 26 3.12 -14.44 1.99
N GLN A 27 3.19 -13.40 1.17
CA GLN A 27 3.84 -13.39 -0.14
C GLN A 27 5.21 -12.71 -0.12
N ASP A 28 5.74 -12.38 1.07
CA ASP A 28 6.99 -11.63 1.21
C ASP A 28 6.99 -10.37 0.32
N ALA A 29 5.90 -9.61 0.42
CA ALA A 29 5.62 -8.48 -0.43
C ALA A 29 5.59 -7.16 0.34
N VAL A 30 6.15 -6.13 -0.28
CA VAL A 30 6.03 -4.73 0.13
C VAL A 30 5.01 -4.02 -0.77
N ILE A 31 4.11 -3.25 -0.16
CA ILE A 31 3.10 -2.45 -0.88
C ILE A 31 3.59 -1.00 -0.96
N VAL A 32 3.73 -0.49 -2.16
CA VAL A 32 4.09 0.92 -2.42
C VAL A 32 2.94 1.61 -3.17
N ALA A 33 2.55 2.81 -2.75
CA ALA A 33 1.44 3.54 -3.35
C ALA A 33 1.82 4.96 -3.76
N HIS A 34 1.36 5.38 -4.95
CA HIS A 34 1.53 6.76 -5.38
C HIS A 34 0.62 7.70 -4.58
N ASN A 35 1.05 8.95 -4.37
CA ASN A 35 0.27 10.03 -3.71
C ASN A 35 -1.13 10.29 -4.29
N TYR A 36 -1.44 9.75 -5.48
CA TYR A 36 -2.74 9.91 -6.15
C TYR A 36 -3.68 8.73 -5.95
N GLN A 37 -3.26 7.70 -5.20
CA GLN A 37 -4.13 6.59 -4.87
C GLN A 37 -5.24 7.02 -3.92
N VAL A 38 -6.36 6.29 -3.94
CA VAL A 38 -7.45 6.52 -2.99
C VAL A 38 -6.97 6.27 -1.55
N PRO A 39 -7.52 6.96 -0.54
CA PRO A 39 -7.04 6.86 0.84
C PRO A 39 -6.98 5.44 1.40
N ALA A 40 -7.95 4.59 1.03
CA ALA A 40 -7.95 3.19 1.43
C ALA A 40 -6.68 2.42 1.01
N ILE A 41 -6.13 2.73 -0.17
CA ILE A 41 -4.89 2.12 -0.67
C ILE A 41 -3.66 2.70 0.04
N GLN A 42 -3.67 4.02 0.29
CA GLN A 42 -2.60 4.66 1.05
C GLN A 42 -2.53 4.12 2.50
N ASP A 43 -3.67 3.89 3.14
CA ASP A 43 -3.77 3.36 4.52
C ASP A 43 -3.18 1.93 4.66
N VAL A 44 -3.18 1.15 3.58
CA VAL A 44 -2.63 -0.22 3.58
C VAL A 44 -1.21 -0.32 3.03
N ALA A 45 -0.71 0.71 2.34
CA ALA A 45 0.64 0.73 1.80
C ALA A 45 1.68 0.82 2.92
N ASP A 46 2.85 0.20 2.69
CA ASP A 46 4.02 0.33 3.55
C ASP A 46 4.73 1.66 3.30
N TYR A 47 4.70 2.12 2.03
CA TYR A 47 5.24 3.40 1.61
C TYR A 47 4.28 4.13 0.68
N VAL A 48 4.13 5.44 0.90
CA VAL A 48 3.37 6.34 0.03
C VAL A 48 4.28 7.46 -0.42
N GLY A 49 4.36 7.72 -1.73
CA GLY A 49 5.29 8.71 -2.26
C GLY A 49 5.07 9.08 -3.71
N ASP A 50 5.97 9.92 -4.24
CA ASP A 50 6.04 10.25 -5.66
C ASP A 50 6.88 9.21 -6.44
N SER A 51 6.96 9.35 -7.77
CA SER A 51 7.67 8.40 -8.62
C SER A 51 9.16 8.23 -8.27
N LEU A 52 9.87 9.30 -7.89
CA LEU A 52 11.30 9.24 -7.60
C LEU A 52 11.54 8.58 -6.24
N GLU A 53 10.75 8.95 -5.25
CA GLU A 53 10.79 8.35 -3.91
C GLU A 53 10.49 6.85 -3.99
N LEU A 54 9.39 6.46 -4.64
CA LEU A 54 9.00 5.06 -4.77
C LEU A 54 10.03 4.24 -5.55
N SER A 55 10.65 4.81 -6.59
CA SER A 55 11.73 4.14 -7.33
C SER A 55 12.95 3.88 -6.44
N ARG A 56 13.32 4.84 -5.59
CA ARG A 56 14.44 4.69 -4.66
C ARG A 56 14.15 3.66 -3.57
N ILE A 57 12.94 3.66 -3.02
CA ILE A 57 12.49 2.68 -2.02
C ILE A 57 12.49 1.29 -2.64
N SER A 58 11.88 1.13 -3.82
CA SER A 58 11.79 -0.15 -4.54
C SER A 58 13.15 -0.75 -4.87
N ALA A 59 14.21 0.07 -4.99
CA ALA A 59 15.58 -0.41 -5.20
C ALA A 59 16.30 -0.85 -3.92
N GLN A 60 15.73 -0.59 -2.74
CA GLN A 60 16.32 -0.82 -1.42
C GLN A 60 15.54 -1.83 -0.56
N VAL A 61 14.31 -2.18 -0.94
CA VAL A 61 13.49 -3.18 -0.22
C VAL A 61 14.10 -4.58 -0.33
N ASP A 62 14.00 -5.34 0.75
CA ASP A 62 14.51 -6.71 0.84
C ASP A 62 13.44 -7.74 0.43
N GLU A 63 12.17 -7.33 0.45
CA GLU A 63 11.01 -8.14 0.07
C GLU A 63 11.12 -8.61 -1.40
N SER A 64 10.87 -9.90 -1.62
CA SER A 64 10.97 -10.51 -2.94
C SER A 64 9.91 -10.03 -3.94
N THR A 65 8.81 -9.47 -3.45
CA THR A 65 7.69 -8.99 -4.26
C THR A 65 7.39 -7.52 -3.98
N ILE A 66 7.22 -6.71 -5.03
CA ILE A 66 6.78 -5.32 -4.91
C ILE A 66 5.37 -5.20 -5.52
N VAL A 67 4.39 -4.87 -4.69
CA VAL A 67 3.03 -4.53 -5.14
C VAL A 67 2.96 -3.03 -5.35
N PHE A 68 3.04 -2.62 -6.61
CA PHE A 68 3.05 -1.22 -7.00
C PHE A 68 1.64 -0.69 -7.29
N CYS A 69 1.10 0.12 -6.39
CA CYS A 69 -0.19 0.78 -6.54
C CYS A 69 -0.01 2.16 -7.22
N GLY A 70 0.05 2.16 -8.55
CA GLY A 70 0.26 3.35 -9.37
C GLY A 70 -0.16 3.12 -10.84
N VAL A 71 0.25 4.02 -11.73
CA VAL A 71 0.08 3.86 -13.19
C VAL A 71 1.39 3.34 -13.80
N HIS A 72 1.29 2.65 -14.95
CA HIS A 72 2.41 2.03 -15.66
C HIS A 72 3.25 3.01 -16.46
#